data_AF-A0A955MTI2-F1
#
_entry.id   AF-A0A955MTI2-F1
#
_cell.length_a   1.000
_cell.length_b   1.000
_cell.length_c   1.000
_cell.angle_alpha   90.00
_cell.angle_beta   90.00
_cell.angle_gamma   90.00
#
_symmetry.space_group_name_H-M   'P 1'
#
loop_
_entity.id
_entity.type
_entity.pdbx_description
1 polymer ?
#
loop_
_entity_poly.entity_id
_entity_poly.type
_entity_poly.pdbx_seq_one_letter_code
_entity_poly.pdbx_strand_id
1 'polypeptide(L)'
;DSEGIADTVLWGLLGCFIKGGMWGLVGGAILGVGLNRDRYNRKTIILALLVFVIAFFVGRVLINDPQKFMYFSNPDDRPRDESWAGFLFGALAFLAVLRFSGDREAFAIPFKFSLWGFIGGALGFSGGALWMVFGPEIPIEQKWIGWWKMMEFSFGFIFGAALGWCAYLNQDRLRIAGRDGEAPSAAWGPLIAVVLLVLVVFNRWIFFSGDPGERDEAGFDILRFSLMILFGYVVFGSVLLSLGLFSVHAAWQISITLTFFHTVLDYVRDLDTVDRFGYSASFATQSLVLYPLTLLLGLLVYWIQSGRNVVQRLFLLAVWACYLSSCARTFGYKETLFPPEGESALHFLIEKHPSMIFVHGTFTVSAIITTWFILSRTTESADLAVEKAPN
;
A
#
# COMPACT_ATOMS: atom_id res chain seq x y z
N ASP A 1 3.13 -39.38 -3.35
CA ASP A 1 2.55 -38.99 -2.05
C ASP A 1 1.59 -37.83 -2.20
N SER A 2 0.30 -38.12 -2.35
CA SER A 2 -0.77 -37.11 -2.41
C SER A 2 -1.02 -36.42 -1.06
N GLU A 3 -0.71 -37.10 0.06
CA GLU A 3 -0.84 -36.54 1.41
C GLU A 3 0.14 -35.38 1.64
N GLY A 4 1.42 -35.51 1.25
CA GLY A 4 2.41 -34.45 1.42
C GLY A 4 2.11 -33.17 0.60
N ILE A 5 1.45 -33.31 -0.55
CA ILE A 5 1.02 -32.16 -1.36
C ILE A 5 -0.16 -31.45 -0.69
N ALA A 6 -1.14 -32.19 -0.17
CA ALA A 6 -2.29 -31.62 0.52
C ALA A 6 -1.87 -30.85 1.79
N ASP A 7 -0.93 -31.39 2.56
CA ASP A 7 -0.39 -30.73 3.76
C ASP A 7 0.36 -29.45 3.41
N THR A 8 1.16 -29.48 2.34
CA THR A 8 1.89 -28.29 1.85
C THR A 8 0.93 -27.19 1.40
N VAL A 9 -0.14 -27.54 0.67
CA VAL A 9 -1.16 -26.59 0.24
C VAL A 9 -1.89 -25.99 1.45
N LEU A 10 -2.30 -26.81 2.42
CA LEU A 10 -3.00 -26.34 3.60
C LEU A 10 -2.11 -25.41 4.44
N TRP A 11 -0.83 -25.74 4.60
CA TRP A 11 0.14 -24.89 5.31
C TRP A 11 0.34 -23.55 4.59
N GLY A 12 0.47 -23.56 3.26
CA GLY A 12 0.56 -22.35 2.45
C GLY A 12 -0.69 -21.47 2.58
N LEU A 13 -1.88 -22.06 2.51
CA LEU A 13 -3.16 -21.34 2.67
C LEU A 13 -3.31 -20.76 4.07
N LEU A 14 -2.94 -21.49 5.11
CA LEU A 14 -2.90 -21.00 6.49
C LEU A 14 -1.92 -19.82 6.63
N GLY A 15 -0.74 -19.93 6.03
CA GLY A 15 0.25 -18.86 5.99
C GLY A 15 -0.28 -17.59 5.33
N CYS A 16 -0.94 -17.73 4.17
CA CYS A 16 -1.60 -16.62 3.49
C CYS A 16 -2.75 -16.04 4.33
N PHE A 17 -3.54 -16.87 5.00
CA PHE A 17 -4.62 -16.44 5.89
C PHE A 17 -4.08 -15.58 7.03
N ILE A 18 -3.05 -16.06 7.73
CA ILE A 18 -2.44 -15.35 8.86
C ILE A 18 -1.78 -14.06 8.38
N LYS A 19 -0.92 -14.12 7.35
CA LYS A 19 -0.21 -12.95 6.82
C LYS A 19 -1.21 -11.89 6.34
N GLY A 20 -2.21 -12.29 5.54
CA GLY A 20 -3.24 -11.39 5.02
C GLY A 20 -4.08 -10.79 6.14
N GLY A 21 -4.46 -11.62 7.12
CA GLY A 21 -5.20 -11.17 8.28
C GLY A 21 -4.43 -10.13 9.11
N MET A 22 -3.14 -10.35 9.36
CA MET A 22 -2.33 -9.40 10.15
C MET A 22 -2.13 -8.06 9.44
N TRP A 23 -1.91 -8.07 8.13
CA TRP A 23 -1.88 -6.85 7.33
C TRP A 23 -3.21 -6.11 7.38
N GLY A 24 -4.32 -6.85 7.21
CA GLY A 24 -5.66 -6.29 7.28
C GLY A 24 -6.03 -5.75 8.67
N LEU A 25 -5.57 -6.41 9.74
CA LEU A 25 -5.78 -6.01 11.12
C LEU A 25 -5.17 -4.63 11.39
N VAL A 26 -3.90 -4.45 11.00
CA VAL A 26 -3.17 -3.18 11.15
C VAL A 26 -3.77 -2.10 10.24
N GLY A 27 -3.96 -2.41 8.95
CA GLY A 27 -4.52 -1.47 7.98
C GLY A 27 -5.90 -0.98 8.38
N GLY A 28 -6.77 -1.88 8.84
CA GLY A 28 -8.09 -1.56 9.37
C GLY A 28 -8.03 -0.70 10.62
N ALA A 29 -7.15 -1.00 11.59
CA ALA A 29 -7.00 -0.20 12.80
C ALA A 29 -6.60 1.25 12.48
N ILE A 30 -5.58 1.43 11.62
CA ILE A 30 -5.09 2.75 11.21
C ILE A 30 -6.16 3.51 10.42
N LEU A 31 -6.84 2.84 9.48
CA LEU A 31 -7.92 3.45 8.69
C LEU A 31 -9.08 3.91 9.59
N GLY A 32 -9.52 3.06 10.53
CA GLY A 32 -10.59 3.41 11.46
C GLY A 32 -10.23 4.57 12.38
N VAL A 33 -8.96 4.71 12.78
CA VAL A 33 -8.47 5.90 13.49
C VAL A 33 -8.51 7.13 12.60
N GLY A 34 -8.10 7.01 11.34
CA GLY A 34 -8.15 8.11 10.37
C GLY A 34 -9.58 8.61 10.13
N LEU A 35 -10.54 7.69 9.99
CA LEU A 35 -11.96 8.00 9.79
C LEU A 35 -12.64 8.59 11.02
N ASN A 36 -12.09 8.39 12.21
CA ASN A 36 -12.62 8.90 13.48
C ASN A 36 -11.59 9.77 14.22
N ARG A 37 -10.77 10.50 13.45
CA ARG A 37 -9.58 11.20 13.96
C ARG A 37 -9.89 12.24 15.03
N ASP A 38 -10.99 12.95 14.86
CA ASP A 38 -11.39 14.09 15.70
C ASP A 38 -11.69 13.68 17.14
N ARG A 39 -11.99 12.40 17.36
CA ARG A 39 -12.27 11.86 18.70
C ARG A 39 -11.04 11.41 19.47
N TYR A 40 -9.87 11.52 18.86
CA TYR A 40 -8.61 11.15 19.49
C TYR A 40 -7.70 12.35 19.69
N ASN A 41 -7.14 12.46 20.89
CA ASN A 41 -6.01 13.36 21.11
C ASN A 41 -4.83 12.90 20.24
N ARG A 42 -4.16 13.85 19.58
CA ARG A 42 -2.98 13.59 18.75
C ARG A 42 -1.87 12.89 19.54
N LYS A 43 -1.67 13.28 20.80
CA LYS A 43 -0.68 12.65 21.69
C LYS A 43 -0.97 11.16 21.89
N THR A 44 -2.25 10.79 22.00
CA THR A 44 -2.68 9.40 22.14
C THR A 44 -2.36 8.59 20.90
N ILE A 45 -2.60 9.12 19.69
CA ILE A 45 -2.26 8.41 18.45
C ILE A 45 -0.74 8.27 18.31
N ILE A 46 0.03 9.32 18.60
CA ILE A 46 1.50 9.25 18.53
C ILE A 46 2.04 8.20 19.52
N LEU A 47 1.51 8.18 20.74
CA LEU A 47 1.86 7.15 21.73
C LEU A 47 1.48 5.76 21.22
N ALA A 48 0.29 5.60 20.62
CA ALA A 48 -0.14 4.32 20.05
C ALA A 48 0.79 3.86 18.93
N LEU A 49 1.21 4.77 18.03
CA LEU A 49 2.18 4.49 16.97
C LEU A 49 3.58 4.14 17.52
N LEU A 50 4.03 4.80 18.57
CA LEU A 50 5.31 4.49 19.22
C LEU A 50 5.27 3.09 19.86
N VAL A 51 4.21 2.80 20.61
CA VAL A 51 3.99 1.49 21.24
C VAL A 51 3.82 0.39 20.18
N PHE A 52 3.14 0.68 19.06
CA PHE A 52 3.02 -0.19 17.90
C PHE A 52 4.40 -0.61 17.37
N VAL A 53 5.30 0.35 17.14
CA VAL A 53 6.67 0.07 16.65
C VAL A 53 7.43 -0.83 17.62
N ILE A 54 7.41 -0.53 18.91
CA ILE A 54 8.10 -1.34 19.93
C ILE A 54 7.53 -2.76 19.96
N ALA A 55 6.20 -2.88 20.05
CA ALA A 55 5.52 -4.17 20.09
C ALA A 55 5.72 -4.97 18.79
N PHE A 56 5.84 -4.30 17.64
CA PHE A 56 6.16 -4.94 16.37
C PHE A 56 7.51 -5.65 16.41
N PHE A 57 8.56 -4.96 16.89
CA PHE A 57 9.88 -5.59 16.99
C PHE A 57 9.90 -6.71 18.05
N VAL A 58 9.19 -6.53 19.17
CA VAL A 58 9.03 -7.59 20.17
C VAL A 58 8.37 -8.82 19.57
N GLY A 59 7.24 -8.66 18.87
CA GLY A 59 6.54 -9.78 18.23
C GLY A 59 7.39 -10.48 17.18
N ARG A 60 8.13 -9.72 16.37
CA ARG A 60 9.08 -10.27 15.38
C ARG A 60 10.18 -11.09 16.08
N VAL A 61 10.86 -10.52 17.08
CA VAL A 61 11.98 -11.18 17.78
C VAL A 61 11.54 -12.41 18.58
N LEU A 62 10.35 -12.39 19.16
CA LEU A 62 9.85 -13.51 19.97
C LEU A 62 9.37 -14.68 19.12
N ILE A 63 8.70 -14.41 17.99
CA ILE A 63 7.97 -15.43 17.23
C ILE A 63 8.57 -15.68 15.86
N ASN A 64 8.92 -14.62 15.11
CA ASN A 64 9.43 -14.74 13.76
C ASN A 64 10.95 -14.98 13.68
N ASP A 65 11.75 -14.46 14.61
CA ASP A 65 13.22 -14.53 14.55
C ASP A 65 13.86 -15.42 15.64
N PRO A 66 14.90 -16.21 15.31
CA PRO A 66 15.14 -16.88 14.03
C PRO A 66 14.11 -17.99 13.80
N GLN A 67 13.15 -17.78 12.90
CA GLN A 67 12.18 -18.77 12.38
C GLN A 67 11.66 -19.76 13.44
N LYS A 68 11.45 -19.28 14.68
CA LYS A 68 11.49 -20.15 15.87
C LYS A 68 10.25 -21.05 16.00
N PHE A 69 9.10 -20.54 15.59
CA PHE A 69 7.80 -21.17 15.92
C PHE A 69 6.97 -21.52 14.70
N MET A 70 6.76 -20.58 13.79
CA MET A 70 5.96 -20.79 12.59
C MET A 70 6.56 -20.01 11.44
N TYR A 71 6.86 -20.72 10.37
CA TYR A 71 7.44 -20.20 9.15
C TYR A 71 6.64 -20.71 7.95
N PHE A 72 6.11 -19.79 7.15
CA PHE A 72 5.17 -20.10 6.05
C PHE A 72 5.80 -19.89 4.66
N SER A 73 7.08 -19.52 4.61
CA SER A 73 7.84 -19.45 3.37
C SER A 73 8.71 -20.69 3.20
N ASN A 74 9.26 -20.92 2.01
CA ASN A 74 10.16 -22.05 1.80
C ASN A 74 11.52 -21.71 2.42
N PRO A 75 12.01 -22.48 3.42
CA PRO A 75 13.28 -22.18 4.08
C PRO A 75 14.49 -22.48 3.20
N ASP A 76 14.35 -23.41 2.24
CA ASP A 76 15.49 -24.01 1.55
C ASP A 76 15.88 -23.28 0.27
N ASP A 77 14.90 -22.81 -0.51
CA ASP A 77 15.16 -22.19 -1.83
C ASP A 77 14.96 -20.67 -1.85
N ARG A 78 14.09 -20.15 -0.99
CA ARG A 78 13.60 -18.76 -1.02
C ARG A 78 13.28 -18.28 0.40
N PRO A 79 14.27 -18.24 1.31
CA PRO A 79 14.05 -17.73 2.64
C PRO A 79 13.58 -16.27 2.58
N ARG A 80 12.53 -15.93 3.33
CA ARG A 80 11.95 -14.59 3.42
C ARG A 80 11.79 -14.22 4.87
N ASP A 81 12.14 -12.99 5.19
CA ASP A 81 11.82 -12.41 6.50
C ASP A 81 10.30 -12.38 6.70
N GLU A 82 9.86 -12.94 7.82
CA GLU A 82 8.46 -12.90 8.22
C GLU A 82 8.24 -11.86 9.31
N SER A 83 7.14 -11.11 9.20
CA SER A 83 6.81 -10.02 10.13
C SER A 83 5.37 -10.08 10.62
N TRP A 84 4.66 -11.17 10.35
CA TRP A 84 3.24 -11.30 10.68
C TRP A 84 3.00 -11.25 12.20
N ALA A 85 3.87 -11.82 13.03
CA ALA A 85 3.72 -11.76 14.48
C ALA A 85 4.05 -10.36 15.01
N GLY A 86 5.00 -9.67 14.39
CA GLY A 86 5.24 -8.25 14.63
C GLY A 86 3.98 -7.43 14.38
N PHE A 87 3.31 -7.63 13.24
CA PHE A 87 2.05 -6.92 12.96
C PHE A 87 0.93 -7.27 13.95
N LEU A 88 0.82 -8.52 14.39
CA LEU A 88 -0.12 -8.92 15.45
C LEU A 88 0.12 -8.13 16.73
N PHE A 89 1.34 -8.20 17.26
CA PHE A 89 1.69 -7.57 18.53
C PHE A 89 1.57 -6.05 18.44
N GLY A 90 2.04 -5.48 17.33
CA GLY A 90 1.87 -4.06 17.01
C GLY A 90 0.40 -3.66 17.04
N ALA A 91 -0.46 -4.33 16.28
CA ALA A 91 -1.88 -4.01 16.20
C ALA A 91 -2.58 -4.10 17.56
N LEU A 92 -2.32 -5.18 18.31
CA LEU A 92 -2.90 -5.37 19.64
C LEU A 92 -2.47 -4.27 20.60
N ALA A 93 -1.18 -3.90 20.61
CA ALA A 93 -0.66 -2.86 21.47
C ALA A 93 -1.20 -1.47 21.06
N PHE A 94 -1.30 -1.20 19.74
CA PHE A 94 -1.91 0.01 19.19
C PHE A 94 -3.38 0.15 19.66
N LEU A 95 -4.19 -0.89 19.47
CA LEU A 95 -5.58 -0.92 19.90
C LEU A 95 -5.72 -0.82 21.43
N ALA A 96 -4.84 -1.47 22.19
CA ALA A 96 -4.84 -1.37 23.64
C ALA A 96 -4.61 0.07 24.11
N VAL A 97 -3.62 0.78 23.56
CA VAL A 97 -3.37 2.19 23.88
C VAL A 97 -4.60 3.04 23.58
N LEU A 98 -5.23 2.85 22.42
CA LEU A 98 -6.45 3.57 22.06
C LEU A 98 -7.61 3.26 23.02
N ARG A 99 -7.75 2.00 23.45
CA ARG A 99 -8.81 1.54 24.34
C ARG A 99 -8.66 2.09 25.76
N PHE A 100 -7.43 2.22 26.26
CA PHE A 100 -7.15 2.67 27.63
C PHE A 100 -6.97 4.18 27.74
N SER A 101 -6.53 4.84 26.67
CA SER A 101 -6.23 6.28 26.67
C SER A 101 -7.30 7.14 25.96
N GLY A 102 -8.31 6.51 25.36
CA GLY A 102 -9.33 7.18 24.55
C GLY A 102 -10.75 6.96 25.04
N ASP A 103 -11.69 7.68 24.44
CA ASP A 103 -13.12 7.47 24.61
C ASP A 103 -13.50 6.04 24.15
N ARG A 104 -14.26 5.33 24.98
CA ARG A 104 -14.73 3.97 24.70
C ARG A 104 -15.60 3.91 23.45
N GLU A 105 -16.39 4.95 23.20
CA GLU A 105 -17.21 5.01 21.99
C GLU A 105 -16.34 5.25 20.75
N ALA A 106 -15.32 6.10 20.87
CA ALA A 106 -14.37 6.35 19.80
C ALA A 106 -13.63 5.07 19.38
N PHE A 107 -13.22 4.23 20.35
CA PHE A 107 -12.54 2.94 20.14
C PHE A 107 -13.31 1.96 19.26
N ALA A 108 -14.64 2.02 19.27
CA ALA A 108 -15.45 1.06 18.53
C ALA A 108 -15.17 1.08 17.02
N ILE A 109 -14.83 2.24 16.44
CA ILE A 109 -14.59 2.36 15.00
C ILE A 109 -13.25 1.72 14.59
N PRO A 110 -12.08 2.11 15.16
CA PRO A 110 -10.82 1.42 14.89
C PRO A 110 -10.87 -0.09 15.12
N PHE A 111 -11.53 -0.53 16.20
CA PHE A 111 -11.66 -1.95 16.51
C PHE A 111 -12.47 -2.70 15.45
N LYS A 112 -13.64 -2.18 15.05
CA LYS A 112 -14.46 -2.80 14.00
C LYS A 112 -13.73 -2.85 12.66
N PHE A 113 -13.09 -1.75 12.26
CA PHE A 113 -12.31 -1.73 11.02
C PHE A 113 -11.12 -2.69 11.08
N SER A 114 -10.46 -2.81 12.23
CA SER A 114 -9.39 -3.80 12.43
C SER A 114 -9.90 -5.23 12.29
N LEU A 115 -11.05 -5.56 12.89
CA LEU A 115 -11.65 -6.89 12.77
C LEU A 115 -12.11 -7.22 11.35
N TRP A 116 -12.82 -6.29 10.70
CA TRP A 116 -13.23 -6.45 9.30
C TRP A 116 -12.04 -6.48 8.36
N GLY A 117 -11.01 -5.69 8.65
CA GLY A 117 -9.74 -5.72 7.94
C GLY A 117 -9.04 -7.07 8.07
N PHE A 118 -8.98 -7.64 9.28
CA PHE A 118 -8.46 -8.98 9.51
C PHE A 118 -9.23 -10.03 8.70
N ILE A 119 -10.56 -10.02 8.77
CA ILE A 119 -11.41 -10.98 8.04
C ILE A 119 -11.19 -10.83 6.53
N GLY A 120 -11.30 -9.61 6.01
CA GLY A 120 -11.15 -9.34 4.58
C GLY A 120 -9.74 -9.65 4.06
N GLY A 121 -8.71 -9.32 4.83
CA GLY A 121 -7.32 -9.59 4.47
C GLY A 121 -7.00 -11.09 4.52
N ALA A 122 -7.47 -11.79 5.55
CA ALA A 122 -7.25 -13.22 5.72
C ALA A 122 -7.94 -14.03 4.62
N LEU A 123 -9.24 -13.78 4.40
CA LEU A 123 -10.01 -14.44 3.34
C LEU A 123 -9.55 -14.02 1.95
N GLY A 124 -9.21 -12.74 1.76
CA GLY A 124 -8.73 -12.23 0.49
C GLY A 124 -7.42 -12.87 0.05
N PHE A 125 -6.44 -12.96 0.95
CA PHE A 125 -5.12 -13.49 0.58
C PHE A 125 -5.15 -15.03 0.49
N SER A 126 -5.75 -15.72 1.46
CA SER A 126 -5.88 -17.20 1.41
C SER A 126 -6.78 -17.66 0.26
N GLY A 127 -7.94 -17.03 0.07
CA GLY A 127 -8.85 -17.31 -1.05
C GLY A 127 -8.21 -16.97 -2.39
N GLY A 128 -7.48 -15.86 -2.48
CA GLY A 128 -6.70 -15.53 -3.66
C GLY A 128 -5.60 -16.56 -3.95
N ALA A 129 -4.96 -17.13 -2.92
CA ALA A 129 -3.92 -18.13 -3.09
C ALA A 129 -4.44 -19.45 -3.70
N LEU A 130 -5.74 -19.73 -3.60
CA LEU A 130 -6.36 -20.85 -4.32
C LEU A 130 -6.19 -20.74 -5.83
N TRP A 131 -6.12 -19.52 -6.39
CA TRP A 131 -5.81 -19.33 -7.82
C TRP A 131 -4.42 -19.82 -8.18
N MET A 132 -3.45 -19.72 -7.27
CA MET A 132 -2.09 -20.20 -7.52
C MET A 132 -1.98 -21.72 -7.42
N VAL A 133 -2.86 -22.35 -6.64
CA VAL A 133 -2.90 -23.81 -6.47
C VAL A 133 -3.67 -24.46 -7.61
N PHE A 134 -4.89 -24.00 -7.88
CA PHE A 134 -5.80 -24.66 -8.81
C PHE A 134 -5.82 -24.05 -10.21
N GLY A 135 -5.45 -22.77 -10.34
CA GLY A 135 -5.40 -22.11 -11.64
C GLY A 135 -4.54 -22.87 -12.67
N PRO A 136 -3.33 -23.29 -12.31
CA PRO A 136 -2.48 -24.11 -13.19
C PRO A 136 -3.05 -25.47 -13.60
N GLU A 137 -4.07 -25.98 -12.90
CA GLU A 137 -4.71 -27.26 -13.21
C GLU A 137 -5.93 -27.09 -14.13
N ILE A 138 -6.35 -25.87 -14.42
CA ILE A 138 -7.50 -25.60 -15.29
C ILE A 138 -7.12 -25.93 -16.74
N PRO A 139 -7.95 -26.69 -17.49
CA PRO A 139 -7.69 -27.08 -18.88
C PRO A 139 -7.99 -25.93 -19.87
N ILE A 140 -7.55 -24.72 -19.55
CA ILE A 140 -7.65 -23.52 -20.40
C ILE A 140 -6.25 -22.96 -20.60
N GLU A 141 -5.97 -22.42 -21.78
CA GLU A 141 -4.66 -21.85 -22.11
C GLU A 141 -4.28 -20.72 -21.15
N GLN A 142 -3.25 -20.95 -20.33
CA GLN A 142 -2.89 -20.10 -19.19
C GLN A 142 -2.13 -18.83 -19.56
N LYS A 143 -1.87 -18.60 -20.86
CA LYS A 143 -1.10 -17.45 -21.34
C LYS A 143 -1.78 -16.13 -20.97
N TRP A 144 -3.10 -16.10 -20.96
CA TRP A 144 -3.91 -14.90 -20.69
C TRP A 144 -4.09 -14.57 -19.22
N ILE A 145 -3.84 -15.52 -18.32
CA ILE A 145 -4.16 -15.36 -16.89
C ILE A 145 -2.88 -15.52 -16.06
N GLY A 146 -2.39 -14.41 -15.52
CA GLY A 146 -1.37 -14.46 -14.48
C GLY A 146 -2.01 -14.84 -13.14
N TRP A 147 -1.90 -16.10 -12.71
CA TRP A 147 -2.51 -16.59 -11.46
C TRP A 147 -2.08 -15.81 -10.21
N TRP A 148 -0.82 -15.34 -10.18
CA TRP A 148 -0.35 -14.43 -9.14
C TRP A 148 -1.14 -13.11 -9.11
N LYS A 149 -1.46 -12.55 -10.29
CA LYS A 149 -2.25 -11.31 -10.41
C LYS A 149 -3.72 -11.54 -10.04
N MET A 150 -4.27 -12.70 -10.38
CA MET A 150 -5.61 -13.11 -9.91
C MET A 150 -5.70 -13.19 -8.39
N MET A 151 -4.65 -13.71 -7.74
CA MET A 151 -4.52 -13.69 -6.28
C MET A 151 -4.52 -12.25 -5.75
N GLU A 152 -3.71 -11.34 -6.31
CA GLU A 152 -3.65 -9.94 -5.89
C GLU A 152 -4.99 -9.21 -6.07
N PHE A 153 -5.69 -9.43 -7.19
CA PHE A 153 -7.01 -8.84 -7.44
C PHE A 153 -8.07 -9.37 -6.47
N SER A 154 -8.07 -10.67 -6.19
CA SER A 154 -9.00 -11.27 -5.23
C SER A 154 -8.75 -10.75 -3.82
N PHE A 155 -7.48 -10.63 -3.43
CA PHE A 155 -7.08 -10.02 -2.17
C PHE A 155 -7.60 -8.58 -2.06
N GLY A 156 -7.29 -7.73 -3.05
CA GLY A 156 -7.73 -6.33 -3.06
C GLY A 156 -9.25 -6.17 -3.04
N PHE A 157 -9.97 -6.98 -3.83
CA PHE A 157 -11.43 -6.95 -3.91
C PHE A 157 -12.08 -7.35 -2.58
N ILE A 158 -11.71 -8.50 -2.01
CA ILE A 158 -12.30 -9.00 -0.76
C ILE A 158 -11.93 -8.09 0.42
N PHE A 159 -10.67 -7.65 0.49
CA PHE A 159 -10.22 -6.74 1.54
C PHE A 159 -10.95 -5.39 1.46
N GLY A 160 -11.03 -4.79 0.26
CA GLY A 160 -11.76 -3.55 0.02
C GLY A 160 -13.25 -3.67 0.32
N ALA A 161 -13.89 -4.78 -0.10
CA ALA A 161 -15.30 -5.06 0.18
C ALA A 161 -15.56 -5.18 1.69
N ALA A 162 -14.70 -5.85 2.46
CA ALA A 162 -14.83 -5.97 3.90
C ALA A 162 -14.72 -4.60 4.61
N LEU A 163 -13.77 -3.76 4.22
CA LEU A 163 -13.63 -2.41 4.76
C LEU A 163 -14.80 -1.51 4.37
N GLY A 164 -15.23 -1.58 3.11
CA GLY A 164 -16.41 -0.84 2.61
C GLY A 164 -17.69 -1.27 3.32
N TRP A 165 -17.85 -2.57 3.57
CA TRP A 165 -18.97 -3.11 4.35
C TRP A 165 -18.92 -2.63 5.80
N CYS A 166 -17.75 -2.61 6.43
CA CYS A 166 -17.58 -2.02 7.76
C CYS A 166 -17.96 -0.53 7.78
N ALA A 167 -17.56 0.23 6.76
CA ALA A 167 -17.94 1.64 6.62
C ALA A 167 -19.46 1.80 6.48
N TYR A 168 -20.10 0.99 5.63
CA TYR A 168 -21.55 0.98 5.44
C TYR A 168 -22.31 0.68 6.75
N LEU A 169 -21.91 -0.35 7.48
CA LEU A 169 -22.52 -0.71 8.77
C LEU A 169 -22.33 0.35 9.86
N ASN A 170 -21.37 1.25 9.70
CA ASN A 170 -21.07 2.30 10.68
C ASN A 170 -21.29 3.72 10.10
N GLN A 171 -22.02 3.84 8.99
CA GLN A 171 -22.17 5.11 8.26
C GLN A 171 -22.71 6.25 9.13
N ASP A 172 -23.65 5.96 10.04
CA ASP A 172 -24.22 6.99 10.93
C ASP A 172 -23.18 7.54 11.90
N ARG A 173 -22.32 6.66 12.44
CA ARG A 173 -21.23 7.06 13.33
C ARG A 173 -20.16 7.85 12.58
N LEU A 174 -19.85 7.41 11.36
CA LEU A 174 -18.89 8.06 10.48
C LEU A 174 -19.38 9.42 9.96
N ARG A 175 -20.69 9.63 9.84
CA ARG A 175 -21.27 10.91 9.42
C ARG A 175 -21.20 11.98 10.51
N ILE A 176 -21.17 11.57 11.77
CA ILE A 176 -21.03 12.46 12.93
C ILE A 176 -19.55 12.83 13.13
N ALA A 177 -18.64 11.87 12.96
CA ALA A 177 -17.20 12.14 12.90
C ALA A 177 -16.91 13.04 11.68
N GLY A 178 -16.23 14.18 11.84
CA GLY A 178 -15.94 15.11 10.74
C GLY A 178 -16.85 16.34 10.63
N ARG A 179 -17.87 16.50 11.49
CA ARG A 179 -18.65 17.76 11.56
C ARG A 179 -18.02 18.83 12.44
N ASP A 180 -17.33 18.41 13.50
CA ASP A 180 -16.91 19.30 14.59
C ASP A 180 -15.38 19.39 14.77
N GLY A 181 -14.61 18.69 13.93
CA GLY A 181 -13.14 18.67 14.01
C GLY A 181 -12.50 19.84 13.27
N GLU A 182 -11.71 20.66 13.97
CA GLU A 182 -10.81 21.60 13.31
C GLU A 182 -9.75 20.82 12.52
N ALA A 183 -9.75 21.01 11.19
CA ALA A 183 -8.72 20.45 10.34
C ALA A 183 -7.33 20.97 10.77
N PRO A 184 -6.28 20.12 10.84
CA PRO A 184 -4.93 20.57 11.12
C PRO A 184 -4.53 21.70 10.17
N SER A 185 -3.82 22.71 10.71
CA SER A 185 -3.40 23.86 9.91
C SER A 185 -2.48 23.46 8.76
N ALA A 186 -2.41 24.33 7.76
CA ALA A 186 -1.51 24.27 6.60
C ALA A 186 -0.03 24.49 7.01
N ALA A 187 0.49 23.73 7.98
CA ALA A 187 1.84 23.89 8.47
C ALA A 187 2.86 23.35 7.47
N TRP A 188 3.83 24.18 7.11
CA TRP A 188 4.94 23.84 6.20
C TRP A 188 6.02 23.00 6.86
N GLY A 189 6.20 23.11 8.19
CA GLY A 189 7.21 22.34 8.93
C GLY A 189 7.10 20.83 8.73
N PRO A 190 5.93 20.21 8.97
CA PRO A 190 5.72 18.78 8.69
C PRO A 190 5.95 18.40 7.23
N LEU A 191 5.58 19.27 6.28
CA LEU A 191 5.81 19.02 4.86
C LEU A 191 7.31 18.97 4.52
N ILE A 192 8.09 19.95 5.01
CA ILE A 192 9.54 19.96 4.86
C ILE A 192 10.15 18.71 5.49
N ALA A 193 9.69 18.31 6.68
CA ALA A 193 10.14 17.09 7.33
C ALA A 193 9.86 15.83 6.50
N VAL A 194 8.68 15.72 5.86
CA VAL A 194 8.36 14.63 4.93
C VAL A 194 9.32 14.62 3.74
N VAL A 195 9.54 15.78 3.11
CA VAL A 195 10.46 15.89 1.95
C VAL A 195 11.87 15.46 2.34
N LEU A 196 12.40 15.97 3.45
CA LEU A 196 13.74 15.60 3.93
C LEU A 196 13.81 14.12 4.29
N LEU A 197 12.80 13.57 4.95
CA LEU A 197 12.77 12.16 5.33
C LEU A 197 12.76 11.26 4.09
N VAL A 198 11.92 11.55 3.09
CA VAL A 198 11.88 10.82 1.81
C VAL A 198 13.24 10.91 1.12
N LEU A 199 13.84 12.10 1.02
CA LEU A 199 15.16 12.25 0.43
C LEU A 199 16.22 11.42 1.16
N VAL A 200 16.23 11.41 2.49
CA VAL A 200 17.20 10.64 3.28
C VAL A 200 16.98 9.13 3.13
N VAL A 201 15.74 8.64 3.31
CA VAL A 201 15.39 7.21 3.24
C VAL A 201 15.73 6.65 1.86
N PHE A 202 15.30 7.35 0.80
CA PHE A 202 15.38 6.82 -0.56
C PHE A 202 16.72 7.08 -1.25
N ASN A 203 17.41 8.20 -0.98
CA ASN A 203 18.80 8.32 -1.43
C ASN A 203 19.68 7.28 -0.72
N ARG A 204 19.43 6.96 0.56
CA ARG A 204 20.18 5.91 1.24
C ARG A 204 19.97 4.53 0.60
N TRP A 205 18.73 4.18 0.26
CA TRP A 205 18.47 2.93 -0.47
C TRP A 205 19.29 2.85 -1.77
N ILE A 206 19.40 3.97 -2.46
CA ILE A 206 20.16 4.14 -3.71
C ILE A 206 21.69 4.04 -3.50
N PHE A 207 22.23 4.65 -2.45
CA PHE A 207 23.68 4.72 -2.22
C PHE A 207 24.26 3.51 -1.48
N PHE A 208 23.44 2.78 -0.71
CA PHE A 208 23.89 1.65 0.13
C PHE A 208 23.44 0.28 -0.40
N SER A 209 22.80 0.20 -1.57
CA SER A 209 22.52 -1.06 -2.27
C SER A 209 23.72 -1.60 -3.06
N GLY A 210 24.85 -0.89 -3.08
CA GLY A 210 26.11 -1.42 -3.58
C GLY A 210 26.62 -2.52 -2.66
N ASP A 211 27.12 -3.61 -3.26
CA ASP A 211 27.67 -4.77 -2.54
C ASP A 211 28.69 -4.28 -1.50
N PRO A 212 28.42 -4.41 -0.19
CA PRO A 212 29.32 -3.97 0.84
C PRO A 212 30.50 -4.95 0.85
N GLY A 213 31.48 -4.73 -0.02
CA GLY A 213 32.71 -5.48 -0.02
C GLY A 213 33.25 -5.56 1.41
N GLU A 214 33.44 -6.80 1.88
CA GLU A 214 34.03 -7.27 3.14
C GLU A 214 34.62 -6.17 4.05
N ARG A 215 33.76 -5.37 4.68
CA ARG A 215 34.18 -4.45 5.75
C ARG A 215 33.72 -5.02 7.09
N ASP A 216 34.59 -5.87 7.62
CA ASP A 216 34.44 -6.64 8.86
C ASP A 216 34.70 -5.76 10.09
N GLU A 217 33.93 -4.67 10.25
CA GLU A 217 33.99 -3.80 11.43
C GLU A 217 32.67 -3.86 12.19
N ALA A 218 32.68 -4.42 13.41
CA ALA A 218 31.50 -4.56 14.28
C ALA A 218 30.71 -3.25 14.51
N GLY A 219 31.34 -2.08 14.37
CA GLY A 219 30.66 -0.78 14.40
C GLY A 219 29.76 -0.54 13.18
N PHE A 220 30.12 -1.09 12.02
CA PHE A 220 29.34 -1.02 10.79
C PHE A 220 28.06 -1.85 10.89
N ASP A 221 28.08 -3.00 11.59
CA ASP A 221 26.90 -3.85 11.79
C ASP A 221 25.86 -3.23 12.72
N ILE A 222 26.28 -2.62 13.83
CA ILE A 222 25.37 -1.90 14.74
C ILE A 222 24.71 -0.73 14.01
N LEU A 223 25.51 0.02 13.24
CA LEU A 223 25.03 1.11 12.41
C LEU A 223 24.05 0.60 11.35
N ARG A 224 24.39 -0.47 10.63
CA ARG A 224 23.53 -1.10 9.61
C ARG A 224 22.22 -1.59 10.20
N PHE A 225 22.25 -2.27 11.35
CA PHE A 225 21.07 -2.76 12.06
C PHE A 225 20.17 -1.61 12.54
N SER A 226 20.77 -0.59 13.19
CA SER A 226 20.05 0.60 13.66
C SER A 226 19.38 1.33 12.51
N LEU A 227 20.05 1.40 11.36
CA LEU A 227 19.51 2.02 10.17
C LEU A 227 18.45 1.14 9.51
N MET A 228 18.60 -0.18 9.48
CA MET A 228 17.56 -1.10 9.00
C MET A 228 16.26 -0.94 9.82
N ILE A 229 16.38 -0.78 11.13
CA ILE A 229 15.24 -0.46 12.01
C ILE A 229 14.65 0.91 11.63
N LEU A 230 15.48 1.95 11.60
CA LEU A 230 15.04 3.34 11.38
C LEU A 230 14.37 3.53 10.01
N PHE A 231 14.88 2.84 8.99
CA PHE A 231 14.39 2.89 7.61
C PHE A 231 13.40 1.76 7.28
N GLY A 232 13.03 0.94 8.26
CA GLY A 232 11.98 -0.07 8.09
C GLY A 232 10.63 0.59 7.83
N TYR A 233 9.83 -0.03 6.95
CA TYR A 233 8.50 0.49 6.56
C TYR A 233 7.58 0.79 7.74
N VAL A 234 7.70 0.03 8.84
CA VAL A 234 6.92 0.20 10.07
C VAL A 234 7.28 1.50 10.79
N VAL A 235 8.57 1.78 10.97
CA VAL A 235 9.05 3.01 11.61
C VAL A 235 8.77 4.21 10.71
N PHE A 236 9.14 4.10 9.43
CA PHE A 236 8.91 5.13 8.44
C PHE A 236 7.43 5.48 8.32
N GLY A 237 6.56 4.49 8.18
CA GLY A 237 5.10 4.68 8.13
C GLY A 237 4.55 5.33 9.40
N SER A 238 5.04 4.94 10.58
CA SER A 238 4.62 5.54 11.86
C SER A 238 5.03 7.01 12.00
N VAL A 239 6.24 7.36 11.53
CA VAL A 239 6.72 8.75 11.49
C VAL A 239 5.89 9.57 10.51
N LEU A 240 5.65 9.07 9.31
CA LEU A 240 4.84 9.77 8.31
C LEU A 240 3.40 9.99 8.79
N LEU A 241 2.76 8.95 9.32
CA LEU A 241 1.43 9.08 9.92
C LEU A 241 1.43 10.16 10.99
N SER A 242 2.43 10.16 11.88
CA SER A 242 2.58 11.19 12.92
C SER A 242 2.71 12.60 12.34
N LEU A 243 3.51 12.79 11.28
CA LEU A 243 3.63 14.09 10.59
C LEU A 243 2.31 14.53 9.94
N GLY A 244 1.57 13.60 9.35
CA GLY A 244 0.23 13.85 8.80
C GLY A 244 -0.78 14.32 9.84
N LEU A 245 -0.60 13.98 11.13
CA LEU A 245 -1.46 14.47 12.22
C LEU A 245 -1.30 15.97 12.50
N PHE A 246 -0.22 16.58 12.04
CA PHE A 246 0.08 17.99 12.29
C PHE A 246 -0.23 18.91 11.10
N SER A 247 -0.47 18.35 9.92
CA SER A 247 -0.71 19.14 8.71
C SER A 247 -1.52 18.34 7.69
N VAL A 248 -2.68 18.88 7.30
CA VAL A 248 -3.50 18.29 6.22
C VAL A 248 -2.73 18.25 4.90
N HIS A 249 -1.90 19.27 4.64
CA HIS A 249 -1.03 19.27 3.46
C HIS A 249 -0.01 18.14 3.51
N ALA A 250 0.62 17.91 4.68
CA ALA A 250 1.52 16.77 4.83
C ALA A 250 0.77 15.45 4.64
N ALA A 251 -0.44 15.29 5.20
CA ALA A 251 -1.23 14.08 5.04
C ALA A 251 -1.57 13.77 3.57
N TRP A 252 -1.96 14.77 2.77
CA TRP A 252 -2.22 14.59 1.34
C TRP A 252 -0.96 14.25 0.55
N GLN A 253 0.15 14.92 0.85
CA GLN A 253 1.44 14.64 0.22
C GLN A 253 1.94 13.23 0.57
N ILE A 254 1.83 12.83 1.82
CA ILE A 254 2.15 11.47 2.27
C ILE A 254 1.26 10.44 1.57
N SER A 255 -0.05 10.66 1.51
CA SER A 255 -0.95 9.65 0.94
C SER A 255 -0.84 9.52 -0.58
N ILE A 256 -0.63 10.61 -1.32
CA ILE A 256 -0.67 10.60 -2.78
C ILE A 256 0.73 10.55 -3.37
N THR A 257 1.59 11.50 -3.00
CA THR A 257 2.92 11.64 -3.59
C THR A 257 3.80 10.45 -3.26
N LEU A 258 3.76 9.93 -2.02
CA LEU A 258 4.54 8.73 -1.65
C LEU A 258 4.00 7.47 -2.33
N THR A 259 2.68 7.31 -2.43
CA THR A 259 2.06 6.19 -3.13
C THR A 259 2.51 6.16 -4.59
N PHE A 260 2.42 7.30 -5.28
CA PHE A 260 2.90 7.40 -6.66
C PHE A 260 4.41 7.24 -6.78
N PHE A 261 5.19 7.80 -5.86
CA PHE A 261 6.64 7.61 -5.82
C PHE A 261 6.98 6.11 -5.80
N HIS A 262 6.29 5.31 -4.97
CA HIS A 262 6.49 3.86 -4.94
C HIS A 262 6.08 3.19 -6.26
N THR A 263 4.97 3.60 -6.87
CA THR A 263 4.56 3.08 -8.20
C THR A 263 5.61 3.37 -9.28
N VAL A 264 6.16 4.59 -9.30
CA VAL A 264 7.21 4.98 -10.25
C VAL A 264 8.54 4.29 -9.92
N LEU A 265 8.87 4.12 -8.64
CA LEU A 265 10.07 3.39 -8.21
C LEU A 265 10.03 1.95 -8.72
N ASP A 266 8.89 1.27 -8.61
CA ASP A 266 8.74 -0.08 -9.13
C ASP A 266 8.88 -0.14 -10.66
N TYR A 267 8.30 0.84 -11.38
CA TYR A 267 8.49 0.97 -12.82
C TYR A 267 9.97 1.17 -13.19
N VAL A 268 10.63 2.12 -12.52
CA VAL A 268 12.02 2.49 -12.80
C VAL A 268 13.00 1.36 -12.47
N ARG A 269 12.73 0.57 -11.43
CA ARG A 269 13.49 -0.65 -11.10
C ARG A 269 13.40 -1.70 -12.19
N ASP A 270 12.23 -1.86 -12.79
CA ASP A 270 12.08 -2.81 -13.88
C ASP A 270 12.90 -2.38 -15.12
N LEU A 271 13.16 -1.07 -15.32
CA LEU A 271 14.01 -0.56 -16.42
C LEU A 271 15.48 -0.98 -16.30
N ASP A 272 15.93 -1.48 -15.16
CA ASP A 272 17.30 -2.01 -14.99
C ASP A 272 17.44 -3.45 -15.53
N THR A 273 16.32 -4.11 -15.78
CA THR A 273 16.31 -5.52 -16.22
C THR A 273 16.15 -5.62 -17.73
N VAL A 274 17.26 -5.88 -18.43
CA VAL A 274 17.29 -6.08 -19.90
C VAL A 274 16.30 -7.17 -20.32
N ASP A 275 16.19 -8.25 -19.54
CA ASP A 275 15.29 -9.36 -19.81
C ASP A 275 13.80 -8.98 -19.79
N ARG A 276 13.44 -7.88 -19.11
CA ARG A 276 12.06 -7.40 -19.09
C ARG A 276 11.78 -6.41 -20.20
N PHE A 277 12.60 -5.38 -20.38
CA PHE A 277 12.26 -4.27 -21.29
C PHE A 277 13.01 -4.27 -22.62
N GLY A 278 14.01 -5.15 -22.81
CA GLY A 278 14.87 -5.15 -24.00
C GLY A 278 15.93 -4.04 -23.99
N TYR A 279 16.04 -3.28 -22.89
CA TYR A 279 17.06 -2.28 -22.63
C TYR A 279 17.31 -2.14 -21.12
N SER A 280 18.49 -1.64 -20.75
CA SER A 280 18.84 -1.26 -19.37
C SER A 280 18.97 0.26 -19.26
N ALA A 281 18.21 0.87 -18.35
CA ALA A 281 18.36 2.28 -18.02
C ALA A 281 19.45 2.46 -16.96
N SER A 282 20.42 3.35 -17.22
CA SER A 282 21.41 3.71 -16.21
C SER A 282 20.76 4.28 -14.95
N PHE A 283 21.43 4.18 -13.80
CA PHE A 283 20.97 4.81 -12.56
C PHE A 283 20.64 6.32 -12.72
N ALA A 284 21.42 7.04 -13.53
CA ALA A 284 21.17 8.45 -13.81
C ALA A 284 19.84 8.64 -14.57
N THR A 285 19.59 7.81 -15.59
CA THR A 285 18.33 7.80 -16.34
C THR A 285 17.14 7.46 -15.45
N GLN A 286 17.29 6.44 -14.60
CA GLN A 286 16.28 6.04 -13.63
C GLN A 286 15.91 7.19 -12.68
N SER A 287 16.91 7.90 -12.16
CA SER A 287 16.72 9.08 -11.30
C SER A 287 16.05 10.25 -12.02
N LEU A 288 16.40 10.48 -13.29
CA LEU A 288 15.78 11.50 -14.14
C LEU A 288 14.32 11.21 -14.49
N VAL A 289 13.86 9.96 -14.35
CA VAL A 289 12.44 9.62 -14.45
C VAL A 289 11.76 9.76 -13.09
N LEU A 290 12.33 9.15 -12.05
CA LEU A 290 11.72 9.06 -10.72
C LEU A 290 11.49 10.44 -10.07
N TYR A 291 12.53 11.27 -9.97
CA TYR A 291 12.46 12.51 -9.22
C TYR A 291 11.59 13.58 -9.90
N PRO A 292 11.72 13.85 -11.21
CA PRO A 292 10.87 14.85 -11.87
C PRO A 292 9.39 14.47 -11.90
N LEU A 293 9.05 13.20 -12.15
CA LEU A 293 7.65 12.76 -12.10
C LEU A 293 7.06 12.88 -10.70
N THR A 294 7.81 12.49 -9.67
CA THR A 294 7.37 12.61 -8.27
C THR A 294 7.23 14.09 -7.87
N LEU A 295 8.19 14.94 -8.25
CA LEU A 295 8.14 16.37 -7.99
C LEU A 295 6.94 17.01 -8.66
N LEU A 296 6.70 16.69 -9.94
CA LEU A 296 5.54 17.18 -10.69
C LEU A 296 4.24 16.80 -9.98
N LEU A 297 4.09 15.53 -9.57
CA LEU A 297 2.91 15.11 -8.83
C LEU A 297 2.78 15.82 -7.49
N GLY A 298 3.88 15.98 -6.74
CA GLY A 298 3.89 16.72 -5.48
C GLY A 298 3.43 18.17 -5.65
N LEU A 299 3.86 18.84 -6.73
CA LEU A 299 3.41 20.18 -7.08
C LEU A 299 1.93 20.20 -7.46
N LEU A 300 1.44 19.20 -8.18
CA LEU A 300 0.01 19.06 -8.51
C LEU A 300 -0.84 18.85 -7.25
N VAL A 301 -0.42 17.98 -6.33
CA VAL A 301 -1.09 17.79 -5.03
C VAL A 301 -1.11 19.12 -4.26
N TYR A 302 0.00 19.85 -4.23
CA TYR A 302 0.11 21.15 -3.57
C TYR A 302 -0.80 22.22 -4.21
N TRP A 303 -0.97 22.19 -5.53
CA TRP A 303 -1.84 23.12 -6.22
C TRP A 303 -3.32 22.79 -6.00
N ILE A 304 -3.71 21.51 -6.17
CA ILE A 304 -5.10 21.05 -6.06
C ILE A 304 -5.66 21.25 -4.64
N GLN A 305 -4.85 21.09 -3.60
CA GLN A 305 -5.28 21.22 -2.21
C GLN A 305 -5.78 22.63 -1.81
N SER A 306 -5.51 23.66 -2.63
CA SER A 306 -6.02 25.01 -2.42
C SER A 306 -7.35 25.31 -3.14
N GLY A 307 -7.82 24.36 -3.96
CA GLY A 307 -9.02 24.52 -4.78
C GLY A 307 -10.33 24.10 -4.11
N ARG A 308 -11.44 24.22 -4.85
CA ARG A 308 -12.72 23.58 -4.50
C ARG A 308 -12.66 22.07 -4.79
N ASN A 309 -13.45 21.28 -4.06
CA ASN A 309 -13.56 19.83 -4.25
C ASN A 309 -12.22 19.10 -4.10
N VAL A 310 -11.40 19.53 -3.13
CA VAL A 310 -10.03 19.02 -2.90
C VAL A 310 -9.98 17.50 -2.86
N VAL A 311 -10.82 16.88 -2.02
CA VAL A 311 -10.82 15.43 -1.82
C VAL A 311 -11.01 14.69 -3.16
N GLN A 312 -12.05 15.04 -3.91
CA GLN A 312 -12.37 14.39 -5.19
C GLN A 312 -11.23 14.56 -6.20
N ARG A 313 -10.73 15.78 -6.38
CA ARG A 313 -9.66 16.07 -7.34
C ARG A 313 -8.36 15.36 -6.98
N LEU A 314 -8.04 15.27 -5.69
CA LEU A 314 -6.87 14.56 -5.19
C LEU A 314 -7.00 13.03 -5.36
N PHE A 315 -8.17 12.46 -5.11
CA PHE A 315 -8.43 11.04 -5.39
C PHE A 315 -8.33 10.73 -6.89
N LEU A 316 -8.93 11.56 -7.75
CA LEU A 316 -8.81 11.41 -9.20
C LEU A 316 -7.35 11.53 -9.66
N LEU A 317 -6.60 12.49 -9.12
CA LEU A 317 -5.18 12.62 -9.40
C LEU A 317 -4.42 11.34 -9.02
N ALA A 318 -4.67 10.78 -7.83
CA ALA A 318 -4.01 9.56 -7.38
C ALA A 318 -4.33 8.35 -8.28
N VAL A 319 -5.61 8.15 -8.64
CA VAL A 319 -6.06 7.06 -9.51
C VAL A 319 -5.40 7.17 -10.89
N TRP A 320 -5.47 8.33 -11.52
CA TRP A 320 -4.96 8.50 -12.88
C TRP A 320 -3.44 8.57 -12.94
N ALA A 321 -2.76 9.12 -11.92
CA ALA A 321 -1.30 9.08 -11.86
C ALA A 321 -0.78 7.63 -11.74
N CYS A 322 -1.37 6.82 -10.86
CA CYS A 322 -1.00 5.41 -10.73
C CYS A 322 -1.33 4.61 -12.01
N TYR A 323 -2.49 4.89 -12.62
CA TYR A 323 -2.88 4.28 -13.89
C TYR A 323 -1.89 4.61 -15.01
N LEU A 324 -1.48 5.88 -15.17
CA LEU A 324 -0.50 6.29 -16.17
C LEU A 324 0.87 5.62 -15.96
N SER A 325 1.31 5.48 -14.70
CA SER A 325 2.53 4.70 -14.40
C SER A 325 2.36 3.23 -14.77
N SER A 326 1.18 2.64 -14.53
CA SER A 326 0.86 1.29 -15.00
C SER A 326 0.85 1.18 -16.53
N CYS A 327 0.36 2.19 -17.26
CA CYS A 327 0.45 2.25 -18.73
C CYS A 327 1.91 2.23 -19.17
N ALA A 328 2.74 3.10 -18.59
CA ALA A 328 4.17 3.16 -18.91
C ALA A 328 4.86 1.80 -18.69
N ARG A 329 4.54 1.12 -17.59
CA ARG A 329 5.05 -0.23 -17.31
C ARG A 329 4.53 -1.30 -18.28
N THR A 330 3.27 -1.20 -18.69
CA THR A 330 2.64 -2.18 -19.60
C THR A 330 3.15 -2.04 -21.03
N PHE A 331 3.32 -0.81 -21.49
CA PHE A 331 3.62 -0.50 -22.89
C PHE A 331 5.08 -0.04 -23.12
N GLY A 332 5.91 -0.03 -22.09
CA GLY A 332 7.30 0.43 -22.16
C GLY A 332 8.29 -0.56 -22.78
N TYR A 333 7.86 -1.77 -23.14
CA TYR A 333 8.72 -2.78 -23.78
C TYR A 333 9.31 -2.25 -25.07
N LYS A 334 10.61 -2.50 -25.33
CA LYS A 334 11.28 -2.08 -26.55
C LYS A 334 10.51 -2.49 -27.80
N GLU A 335 10.00 -3.71 -27.82
CA GLU A 335 9.28 -4.30 -28.94
C GLU A 335 7.85 -3.74 -29.07
N THR A 336 7.30 -3.16 -28.00
CA THR A 336 6.05 -2.39 -28.07
C THR A 336 6.30 -0.97 -28.58
N LEU A 337 7.42 -0.35 -28.19
CA LEU A 337 7.80 0.99 -28.63
C LEU A 337 8.36 1.03 -30.06
N PHE A 338 9.07 -0.03 -30.44
CA PHE A 338 9.79 -0.21 -31.70
C PHE A 338 9.53 -1.63 -32.23
N PRO A 339 8.30 -1.91 -32.72
CA PRO A 339 7.96 -3.24 -33.24
C PRO A 339 8.80 -3.58 -34.48
N PRO A 340 9.12 -4.88 -34.70
CA PRO A 340 9.76 -5.34 -35.92
C PRO A 340 8.97 -4.94 -37.18
N GLU A 341 9.66 -4.78 -38.31
CA GLU A 341 9.00 -4.44 -39.58
C GLU A 341 7.89 -5.45 -39.92
N GLY A 342 6.68 -4.92 -40.15
CA GLY A 342 5.50 -5.73 -40.49
C GLY A 342 4.67 -6.21 -39.31
N GLU A 343 5.12 -6.02 -38.07
CA GLU A 343 4.35 -6.34 -36.86
C GLU A 343 3.75 -5.10 -36.21
N SER A 344 2.60 -5.26 -35.54
CA SER A 344 2.03 -4.19 -34.70
C SER A 344 2.43 -4.39 -33.24
N ALA A 345 2.64 -3.30 -32.51
CA ALA A 345 2.93 -3.32 -31.08
C ALA A 345 1.87 -4.12 -30.28
N LEU A 346 0.60 -4.03 -30.69
CA LEU A 346 -0.49 -4.78 -30.07
C LEU A 346 -0.38 -6.29 -30.33
N HIS A 347 0.03 -6.68 -31.54
CA HIS A 347 0.26 -8.09 -31.88
C HIS A 347 1.34 -8.70 -30.99
N PHE A 348 2.47 -7.99 -30.82
CA PHE A 348 3.54 -8.41 -29.92
C PHE A 348 3.05 -8.62 -28.48
N LEU A 349 2.30 -7.66 -27.92
CA LEU A 349 1.76 -7.78 -26.56
C LEU A 349 0.78 -8.94 -26.41
N ILE A 350 -0.09 -9.15 -27.40
CA ILE A 350 -1.05 -10.26 -27.40
C ILE A 350 -0.32 -11.60 -27.44
N GLU A 351 0.72 -11.72 -28.25
CA GLU A 351 1.42 -12.98 -28.46
C GLU A 351 2.40 -13.30 -27.33
N LYS A 352 3.21 -12.32 -26.91
CA LYS A 352 4.31 -12.52 -25.95
C LYS A 352 3.90 -12.26 -24.50
N HIS A 353 2.97 -11.33 -24.27
CA HIS A 353 2.54 -10.94 -22.92
C HIS A 353 1.01 -10.85 -22.74
N PRO A 354 0.22 -11.86 -23.14
CA PRO A 354 -1.25 -11.79 -23.09
C PRO A 354 -1.82 -11.53 -21.68
N SER A 355 -1.16 -12.03 -20.63
CA SER A 355 -1.55 -11.75 -19.24
C SER A 355 -1.43 -10.27 -18.84
N MET A 356 -0.51 -9.52 -19.44
CA MET A 356 -0.37 -8.09 -19.21
C MET A 356 -1.58 -7.32 -19.74
N ILE A 357 -2.17 -7.75 -20.87
CA ILE A 357 -3.37 -7.15 -21.43
C ILE A 357 -4.56 -7.34 -20.48
N PHE A 358 -4.71 -8.55 -19.92
CA PHE A 358 -5.76 -8.83 -18.94
C PHE A 358 -5.60 -7.97 -17.67
N VAL A 359 -4.37 -7.89 -17.13
CA VAL A 359 -4.06 -7.04 -15.97
C VAL A 359 -4.35 -5.58 -16.27
N HIS A 360 -3.89 -5.09 -17.42
CA HIS A 360 -4.10 -3.71 -17.85
C HIS A 360 -5.59 -3.40 -18.00
N GLY A 361 -6.34 -4.25 -18.71
CA GLY A 361 -7.78 -4.10 -18.88
C GLY A 361 -8.53 -4.07 -17.54
N THR A 362 -8.13 -4.91 -16.58
CA THR A 362 -8.69 -4.90 -15.22
C THR A 362 -8.43 -3.56 -14.52
N PHE A 363 -7.22 -3.01 -14.62
CA PHE A 363 -6.89 -1.69 -14.07
C PHE A 363 -7.62 -0.55 -14.79
N THR A 364 -7.74 -0.60 -16.12
CA THR A 364 -8.49 0.39 -16.91
C THR A 364 -9.96 0.43 -16.49
N VAL A 365 -10.62 -0.74 -16.43
CA VAL A 365 -12.02 -0.85 -16.00
C VAL A 365 -12.17 -0.35 -14.56
N SER A 366 -11.28 -0.75 -13.66
CA SER A 366 -11.32 -0.32 -12.25
C SER A 366 -11.14 1.20 -12.10
N ALA A 367 -10.23 1.80 -12.87
CA ALA A 367 -9.99 3.25 -12.86
C ALA A 367 -11.20 4.03 -13.40
N ILE A 368 -11.83 3.54 -14.48
CA ILE A 368 -13.05 4.13 -15.05
C ILE A 368 -14.21 4.04 -14.06
N ILE A 369 -14.47 2.85 -13.50
CA ILE A 369 -15.54 2.65 -12.52
C ILE A 369 -15.33 3.54 -11.30
N THR A 370 -14.10 3.57 -10.77
CA THR A 370 -13.76 4.43 -9.62
C THR A 370 -13.95 5.91 -9.94
N THR A 371 -13.51 6.36 -11.11
CA THR A 371 -13.71 7.73 -11.59
C THR A 371 -15.19 8.07 -11.68
N TRP A 372 -15.98 7.20 -12.30
CA TRP A 372 -17.43 7.36 -12.41
C TRP A 372 -18.11 7.46 -11.04
N PHE A 373 -17.74 6.61 -10.07
CA PHE A 373 -18.25 6.69 -8.70
C PHE A 373 -17.88 8.01 -8.01
N ILE A 374 -16.65 8.48 -8.15
CA ILE A 374 -16.21 9.77 -7.56
C ILE A 374 -17.02 10.93 -8.16
N LEU A 375 -17.20 10.95 -9.48
CA LEU A 375 -17.90 12.04 -10.17
C LEU A 375 -19.42 12.01 -9.90
N SER A 376 -20.06 10.85 -9.92
CA SER A 376 -21.51 10.71 -9.71
C SER A 376 -21.97 11.13 -8.31
N ARG A 377 -21.21 10.78 -7.26
CA ARG A 377 -21.51 11.17 -5.87
C ARG A 377 -21.35 12.67 -5.60
N THR A 378 -20.64 13.37 -6.48
CA THR A 378 -20.40 14.82 -6.36
C THR A 378 -21.64 15.61 -6.77
N THR A 379 -22.28 15.22 -7.87
CA THR A 379 -23.47 15.89 -8.40
C THR A 379 -24.61 15.83 -7.39
N GLU A 380 -24.85 14.66 -6.80
CA GLU A 380 -25.89 14.47 -5.75
C GLU A 380 -25.70 15.40 -4.55
N SER A 381 -24.45 15.65 -4.14
CA SER A 381 -24.15 16.52 -3.00
C SER A 381 -24.33 18.01 -3.31
N ALA A 382 -24.08 18.42 -4.55
CA ALA A 382 -24.27 19.80 -5.00
C ALA A 382 -25.76 20.16 -5.09
N ASP A 383 -26.57 19.25 -5.63
CA ASP A 383 -28.02 19.46 -5.78
C ASP A 383 -28.72 19.57 -4.42
N LEU A 384 -28.35 18.72 -3.45
CA LEU A 384 -28.86 18.77 -2.07
C LEU A 384 -28.46 20.05 -1.30
N ALA A 385 -27.36 20.70 -1.70
CA ALA A 385 -26.91 21.95 -1.09
C ALA A 385 -27.66 23.16 -1.65
N VAL A 386 -28.00 23.13 -2.95
CA VAL A 386 -28.83 24.16 -3.60
C VAL A 386 -30.26 24.14 -3.06
N GLU A 387 -30.83 22.95 -2.82
CA GLU A 387 -32.20 22.80 -2.30
C GLU A 387 -32.37 23.27 -0.84
N LYS A 388 -31.28 23.39 -0.09
CA LYS A 388 -31.29 23.83 1.33
C LYS A 388 -30.88 25.29 1.55
N ALA A 389 -30.52 26.02 0.50
CA ALA A 389 -30.28 27.45 0.63
C ALA A 389 -31.64 28.16 0.83
N PRO A 390 -31.86 28.89 1.94
CA PRO A 390 -33.08 29.65 2.11
C PRO A 390 -33.16 30.72 1.02
N ASN A 391 -34.29 30.73 0.29
CA ASN A 391 -34.62 31.77 -0.70
C ASN A 391 -34.74 33.15 -0.07
#